data_AF-A0A9Y2IRH7-F1
#
_entry.id   AF-A0A9Y2IRH7-F1
#
_cell.length_a   1.000
_cell.length_b   1.000
_cell.length_c   1.000
_cell.angle_alpha   90.00
_cell.angle_beta   90.00
_cell.angle_gamma   90.00
#
_symmetry.space_group_name_H-M   'P 1'
#
loop_
_entity.id
_entity.type
_entity.pdbx_description
1 polymer ?
#
loop_
_entity_poly.entity_id
_entity_poly.type
_entity_poly.pdbx_seq_one_letter_code
_entity_poly.pdbx_strand_id
1 'polypeptide(L)'
;MTQQLSGTELKRLAQTGSFAVDDTTGNQMIEALEGVIDTLQARWDALQKLGTAPAMSSTSTGRWVSTHMLNTASDGQGLLTQLQAARDEFPTYVEAIKLAKQNYSNTETGTRDTIKRLPVDELT
;
A
#
# COMPACT_ATOMS: atom_id res chain seq x y z
N MET A 1 15.14 -9.58 -12.15
CA MET A 1 14.76 -8.44 -11.29
C MET A 1 13.26 -8.27 -11.41
N THR A 2 12.50 -8.61 -10.37
CA THR A 2 11.05 -8.40 -10.30
C THR A 2 10.82 -6.92 -9.99
N GLN A 3 10.32 -6.16 -10.96
CA GLN A 3 10.05 -4.74 -10.77
C GLN A 3 8.84 -4.61 -9.84
N GLN A 4 9.05 -4.15 -8.60
CA GLN A 4 7.95 -3.84 -7.68
C GLN A 4 7.11 -2.71 -8.30
N LEU A 5 5.81 -2.94 -8.49
CA LEU A 5 4.85 -1.95 -8.99
C LEU A 5 4.55 -0.96 -7.86
N SER A 6 4.70 0.34 -8.11
CA SER A 6 4.29 1.39 -7.16
C SER A 6 2.77 1.48 -7.03
N GLY A 7 2.25 2.12 -5.97
CA GLY A 7 0.80 2.22 -5.76
C GLY A 7 0.07 2.95 -6.87
N THR A 8 0.69 3.99 -7.40
CA THR A 8 0.18 4.73 -8.55
C THR A 8 0.11 3.84 -9.81
N GLU A 9 1.12 3.00 -10.03
CA GLU A 9 1.16 2.11 -11.20
C GLU A 9 0.13 0.99 -11.08
N LEU A 10 -0.05 0.43 -9.88
CA LEU A 10 -1.10 -0.54 -9.59
C LEU A 10 -2.50 0.07 -9.83
N LYS A 11 -2.72 1.31 -9.37
CA LYS A 11 -3.97 2.06 -9.60
C LYS A 11 -4.22 2.29 -11.09
N ARG A 12 -3.17 2.62 -11.85
CA ARG A 12 -3.25 2.79 -13.31
C ARG A 12 -3.62 1.48 -14.02
N LEU A 13 -3.00 0.36 -13.64
CA LEU A 13 -3.31 -0.96 -14.23
C LEU A 13 -4.73 -1.43 -13.89
N ALA A 14 -5.21 -1.10 -12.68
CA ALA A 14 -6.60 -1.32 -12.29
C ALA A 14 -7.56 -0.49 -13.16
N GLN A 15 -7.25 0.79 -13.39
CA GLN A 15 -8.03 1.69 -14.26
C GLN A 15 -8.10 1.19 -15.72
N THR A 16 -7.03 0.62 -16.25
CA THR A 16 -7.00 0.09 -17.63
C THR A 16 -7.57 -1.32 -17.76
N GLY A 17 -8.00 -1.95 -16.65
CA GLY A 17 -8.51 -3.33 -16.65
C GLY A 17 -7.45 -4.42 -16.87
N SER A 18 -6.16 -4.07 -16.91
CA SER A 18 -5.05 -5.04 -17.00
C SER A 18 -4.71 -5.70 -15.66
N PHE A 19 -5.32 -5.22 -14.58
CA PHE A 19 -5.26 -5.81 -13.25
C PHE A 19 -6.68 -6.00 -12.73
N ALA A 20 -7.13 -7.25 -12.71
CA ALA A 20 -8.45 -7.65 -12.24
C ALA A 20 -8.31 -8.58 -11.04
N VAL A 21 -9.04 -8.29 -9.97
CA VAL A 21 -9.03 -9.06 -8.73
C VAL A 21 -10.47 -9.38 -8.39
N ASP A 22 -10.76 -10.66 -8.14
CA ASP A 22 -12.09 -11.08 -7.71
C ASP A 22 -12.42 -10.54 -6.30
N ASP A 23 -13.71 -10.57 -5.94
CA ASP A 23 -14.17 -9.95 -4.70
C ASP A 23 -13.55 -10.57 -3.44
N THR A 24 -13.33 -11.88 -3.42
CA THR A 24 -12.81 -12.59 -2.25
C THR A 24 -11.33 -12.28 -2.06
N THR A 25 -10.55 -12.41 -3.13
CA THR A 25 -9.12 -12.11 -3.12
C THR A 25 -8.87 -10.64 -2.80
N GLY A 26 -9.66 -9.73 -3.38
CA GLY A 26 -9.51 -8.30 -3.15
C GLY A 26 -9.83 -7.90 -1.70
N ASN A 27 -10.83 -8.51 -1.08
CA ASN A 27 -11.14 -8.28 0.33
C ASN A 27 -10.01 -8.75 1.25
N GLN A 28 -9.43 -9.93 0.99
CA GLN A 28 -8.29 -10.44 1.77
C GLN A 28 -7.06 -9.54 1.68
N MET A 29 -6.77 -9.01 0.49
CA MET A 29 -5.67 -8.07 0.29
C MET A 29 -5.90 -6.75 1.02
N ILE A 30 -7.13 -6.21 0.98
CA ILE A 30 -7.51 -5.00 1.69
C ILE A 30 -7.37 -5.21 3.21
N GLU A 31 -7.92 -6.29 3.75
CA GLU A 31 -7.87 -6.60 5.17
C GLU A 31 -6.42 -6.75 5.67
N ALA A 32 -5.56 -7.42 4.90
CA ALA A 32 -4.15 -7.55 5.22
C ALA A 32 -3.44 -6.19 5.23
N LEU A 33 -3.69 -5.33 4.25
CA LEU A 33 -3.10 -3.99 4.18
C LEU A 33 -3.61 -3.08 5.30
N GLU A 34 -4.91 -3.09 5.56
CA GLU A 34 -5.54 -2.34 6.66
C GLU A 34 -4.97 -2.77 8.01
N GLY A 35 -4.77 -4.08 8.25
CA GLY A 35 -4.14 -4.57 9.48
C GLY A 35 -2.68 -4.11 9.66
N VAL A 36 -1.92 -4.00 8.57
CA VAL A 36 -0.56 -3.43 8.61
C VAL A 36 -0.60 -1.92 8.88
N ILE A 37 -1.50 -1.18 8.22
CA ILE A 37 -1.70 0.26 8.46
C ILE A 37 -2.06 0.50 9.92
N ASP A 38 -3.02 -0.24 10.47
CA ASP A 38 -3.47 -0.10 11.85
C ASP A 38 -2.33 -0.37 12.84
N THR A 39 -1.54 -1.42 12.60
CA THR A 39 -0.37 -1.74 13.43
C THR A 39 0.67 -0.62 13.39
N LEU A 40 0.91 -0.06 12.20
CA LEU A 40 1.85 1.04 12.02
C LEU A 40 1.36 2.32 12.70
N GLN A 41 0.08 2.66 12.55
CA GLN A 41 -0.55 3.81 13.19
C GLN A 41 -0.53 3.70 14.72
N ALA A 42 -0.89 2.54 15.27
CA ALA A 42 -0.90 2.30 16.71
C ALA A 42 0.48 2.45 17.37
N ARG A 43 1.56 2.24 16.60
CA ARG A 43 2.95 2.34 17.07
C ARG A 43 3.65 3.63 16.63
N TRP A 44 2.98 4.48 15.87
CA TRP A 44 3.60 5.63 15.22
C TRP A 44 4.24 6.59 16.22
N ASP A 45 3.52 6.95 17.28
CA ASP A 45 4.02 7.87 18.32
C ASP A 45 5.28 7.34 19.02
N ALA A 46 5.38 6.02 19.19
CA ALA A 46 6.56 5.38 19.77
C ALA A 46 7.75 5.41 18.78
N LEU A 47 7.48 5.18 17.49
CA LEU A 47 8.48 5.22 16.42
C LEU A 47 9.02 6.64 16.19
N GLN A 48 8.17 7.68 16.29
CA GLN A 48 8.57 9.08 16.14
C GLN A 48 9.64 9.52 17.16
N LYS A 49 9.71 8.87 18.33
CA LYS A 49 10.75 9.14 19.33
C LYS A 49 12.15 8.82 18.82
N LEU A 50 12.29 7.92 17.84
CA LEU A 50 13.57 7.65 17.18
C LEU A 50 14.08 8.85 16.37
N GLY A 51 13.18 9.71 15.91
CA GLY A 51 13.49 10.99 15.27
C GLY A 51 13.82 12.12 16.25
N THR A 52 13.97 11.82 17.54
CA THR A 52 14.40 12.80 18.55
C THR A 52 15.77 12.45 19.06
N ALA A 53 16.69 13.42 19.10
CA ALA A 53 18.03 13.22 19.61
C ALA A 53 17.97 12.88 21.11
N PRO A 54 18.44 11.69 21.55
CA PRO A 54 18.43 11.35 22.96
C PRO A 54 19.38 12.27 23.72
N ALA A 55 18.96 12.78 24.88
CA ALA A 55 19.80 13.59 25.75
C ALA A 55 20.83 12.70 26.46
N MET A 56 21.94 12.39 25.79
CA MET A 56 22.96 11.48 26.33
C MET A 56 23.93 12.18 27.29
N SER A 57 24.51 13.31 26.90
CA SER A 57 25.42 14.11 27.71
C SER A 57 25.71 15.46 27.02
N SER A 58 26.17 16.46 27.78
CA SER A 58 26.67 17.72 27.23
C SER A 58 28.11 17.62 26.67
N THR A 59 28.78 16.49 26.86
CA THR A 59 30.11 16.24 26.29
C THR A 59 30.07 16.20 24.76
N SER A 60 31.22 16.50 24.12
CA SER A 60 31.38 16.40 22.66
C SER A 60 31.00 15.00 22.14
N THR A 61 31.45 13.95 22.83
CA THR A 61 31.12 12.56 22.48
C THR A 61 29.63 12.27 22.63
N GLY A 62 28.99 12.72 23.71
CA GLY A 62 27.55 12.56 23.90
C GLY A 62 26.74 13.21 22.79
N ARG A 63 27.08 14.45 22.41
CA ARG A 63 26.42 15.15 21.30
C ARG A 63 26.63 14.47 19.95
N TRP A 64 27.83 13.94 19.69
CA TRP A 64 28.13 13.21 18.46
C TRP A 64 27.27 11.95 18.34
N VAL A 65 27.19 11.13 19.40
CA VAL A 65 26.36 9.90 19.39
C VAL A 65 24.89 10.23 19.18
N SER A 66 24.35 11.22 19.90
CA SER A 66 22.94 11.65 19.73
C SER A 66 22.64 12.10 18.30
N THR A 67 23.57 12.83 17.67
CA THR A 67 23.44 13.29 16.27
C THR A 67 23.52 12.14 15.30
N HIS A 68 24.45 11.20 15.53
CA HIS A 68 24.61 10.02 14.69
C HIS A 68 23.35 9.13 14.72
N MET A 69 22.79 8.89 15.90
CA MET A 69 21.54 8.14 16.07
C MET A 69 20.37 8.80 15.32
N LEU A 70 20.23 10.13 15.45
CA LEU A 70 19.20 10.88 14.73
C LEU A 70 19.36 10.71 13.22
N ASN A 71 20.56 10.89 12.70
CA ASN A 71 20.85 10.75 11.26
C ASN A 71 20.49 9.35 10.75
N THR A 72 20.86 8.28 11.46
CA THR A 72 20.50 6.91 11.06
C THR A 72 19.00 6.66 11.07
N ALA A 73 18.25 7.30 11.98
CA ALA A 73 16.80 7.14 12.03
C ALA A 73 16.07 7.92 10.93
N SER A 74 16.55 9.13 10.59
CA SER A 74 15.83 10.09 9.75
C SER A 74 16.53 10.48 8.43
N ASP A 75 17.63 9.83 8.04
CA ASP A 75 18.21 10.03 6.71
C ASP A 75 17.27 9.51 5.60
N GLY A 76 17.60 9.77 4.33
CA GLY A 76 16.75 9.40 3.19
C GLY A 76 16.47 7.89 3.06
N GLN A 77 17.28 7.03 3.68
CA GLN A 77 17.08 5.57 3.77
C GLN A 77 16.82 5.12 5.21
N GLY A 78 16.63 6.06 6.12
CA GLY A 78 16.45 5.84 7.54
C GLY A 78 15.14 5.12 7.82
N LEU A 79 15.14 4.30 8.87
CA LEU A 79 13.98 3.49 9.22
C LEU A 79 12.70 4.33 9.34
N LEU A 80 12.77 5.51 9.99
CA LEU A 80 11.59 6.36 10.19
C LEU A 80 11.10 6.94 8.86
N THR A 81 12.01 7.33 7.98
CA THR A 81 11.69 7.86 6.65
C THR A 81 10.97 6.82 5.80
N GLN A 82 11.45 5.58 5.78
CA GLN A 82 10.83 4.48 5.03
C GLN A 82 9.47 4.09 5.61
N LEU A 83 9.34 4.05 6.94
CA LEU A 83 8.06 3.80 7.59
C LEU A 83 7.05 4.93 7.34
N GLN A 84 7.52 6.19 7.24
CA GLN A 84 6.67 7.31 6.87
C GLN A 84 6.18 7.19 5.43
N ALA A 85 7.08 6.92 4.49
CA ALA A 85 6.72 6.71 3.08
C ALA A 85 5.70 5.57 2.92
N ALA A 86 5.90 4.45 3.64
CA ALA A 86 4.96 3.34 3.66
C ALA A 86 3.59 3.75 4.23
N ARG A 87 3.56 4.46 5.36
CA ARG A 87 2.33 4.97 5.98
C ARG A 87 1.53 5.85 5.01
N ASP A 88 2.21 6.69 4.26
CA ASP A 88 1.60 7.64 3.33
C ASP A 88 1.14 6.95 2.03
N GLU A 89 1.87 5.92 1.57
CA GLU A 89 1.55 5.20 0.32
C GLU A 89 0.47 4.12 0.49
N PHE A 90 0.44 3.41 1.63
CA PHE A 90 -0.42 2.24 1.82
C PHE A 90 -1.92 2.46 1.58
N PRO A 91 -2.53 3.59 1.98
CA PRO A 91 -3.92 3.89 1.63
C PRO A 91 -4.19 3.89 0.11
N THR A 92 -3.19 4.29 -0.70
CA THR A 92 -3.32 4.30 -2.17
C THR A 92 -3.41 2.89 -2.74
N TYR A 93 -2.71 1.92 -2.15
CA TYR A 93 -2.84 0.50 -2.53
C TYR A 93 -4.25 -0.03 -2.26
N VAL A 94 -4.85 0.33 -1.11
CA VAL A 94 -6.23 -0.04 -0.76
C VAL A 94 -7.23 0.52 -1.77
N GLU A 95 -7.10 1.79 -2.16
CA GLU A 95 -7.93 2.39 -3.20
C GLU A 95 -7.79 1.68 -4.55
N ALA A 96 -6.57 1.33 -4.95
CA ALA A 96 -6.30 0.64 -6.21
C ALA A 96 -6.97 -0.74 -6.23
N ILE A 97 -6.90 -1.50 -5.13
CA ILE A 97 -7.56 -2.81 -5.03
C ILE A 97 -9.08 -2.64 -5.07
N LYS A 98 -9.65 -1.67 -4.35
CA LYS A 98 -11.10 -1.38 -4.40
C LYS A 98 -11.57 -1.09 -5.82
N LEU A 99 -10.80 -0.31 -6.59
CA LEU A 99 -11.09 -0.01 -7.99
C LEU A 99 -10.96 -1.24 -8.90
N ALA A 100 -9.93 -2.07 -8.71
CA ALA A 100 -9.75 -3.30 -9.47
C ALA A 100 -10.94 -4.26 -9.30
N LYS A 101 -11.44 -4.40 -8.06
CA LYS A 101 -12.64 -5.20 -7.75
C LYS A 101 -13.88 -4.67 -8.47
N GLN A 102 -14.10 -3.35 -8.41
CA GLN A 102 -15.25 -2.71 -9.08
C GLN A 102 -15.22 -2.94 -10.59
N ASN A 103 -14.04 -2.80 -11.21
CA ASN A 103 -13.87 -2.99 -12.65
C ASN A 103 -14.11 -4.46 -13.05
N TYR A 104 -13.66 -5.42 -12.24
CA TYR A 104 -13.93 -6.84 -12.47
C TYR A 104 -15.43 -7.15 -12.40
N SER A 105 -16.12 -6.70 -11.35
CA SER A 105 -17.57 -6.91 -11.16
C SER A 105 -18.41 -6.33 -12.31
N ASN A 106 -18.07 -5.11 -12.76
CA ASN A 106 -18.75 -4.47 -13.89
C ASN A 106 -18.53 -5.24 -15.21
N THR A 107 -17.31 -5.74 -15.44
CA THR A 107 -16.95 -6.50 -16.65
C THR A 107 -17.63 -7.87 -16.66
N GLU A 108 -17.69 -8.56 -15.52
CA GLU A 108 -18.37 -9.85 -15.39
C GLU A 108 -19.89 -9.70 -15.59
N THR A 109 -20.49 -8.65 -15.02
CA THR A 109 -21.93 -8.37 -15.17
C THR A 109 -22.27 -8.04 -16.63
N GLY A 110 -21.50 -7.17 -17.28
CA GLY A 110 -21.70 -6.84 -18.69
C GLY A 110 -21.49 -8.02 -19.64
N THR A 111 -20.52 -8.89 -19.34
CA THR A 111 -20.27 -10.12 -20.12
C THR A 111 -21.40 -11.14 -19.93
N ARG A 112 -21.85 -11.37 -18.68
CA ARG A 112 -23.01 -12.22 -18.39
C ARG A 112 -24.27 -11.73 -19.08
N ASP A 113 -24.53 -10.43 -19.06
CA ASP A 113 -25.72 -9.85 -19.69
C ASP A 113 -25.64 -9.92 -21.22
N THR A 114 -24.45 -9.87 -21.81
CA THR A 114 -24.25 -10.08 -23.24
C THR A 114 -24.48 -11.53 -23.62
N ILE A 115 -23.92 -12.48 -22.85
CA ILE A 115 -24.10 -13.93 -23.08
C ILE A 115 -25.56 -14.34 -22.90
N LYS A 116 -26.28 -13.82 -21.89
CA LYS A 116 -27.71 -14.08 -21.69
C LYS A 116 -28.60 -13.53 -22.81
N ARG A 117 -28.11 -12.55 -23.57
CA ARG A 117 -28.83 -11.93 -24.70
C ARG A 117 -28.49 -12.57 -26.04
N LEU A 118 -27.57 -13.52 -26.10
CA LEU A 118 -27.33 -14.32 -27.31
C LEU A 118 -28.48 -15.33 -27.48
N PRO A 119 -29.20 -15.31 -28.60
CA PRO A 119 -30.20 -16.34 -28.90
C PRO A 119 -29.50 -17.71 -29.06
N VAL A 120 -30.09 -18.76 -28.48
CA VAL A 120 -29.63 -20.15 -28.58
C VAL A 120 -30.02 -20.81 -29.92
N ASP A 121 -30.55 -20.03 -30.86
CA ASP A 121 -31.00 -20.52 -32.16
C ASP A 121 -29.93 -20.28 -33.22
N GLU A 122 -28.95 -21.18 -33.33
CA GLU A 122 -28.23 -21.52 -34.57
C GLU A 122 -27.23 -22.67 -34.34
N LEU A 123 -27.72 -23.80 -33.81
CA LEU A 123 -27.00 -25.09 -33.88
C LEU A 123 -27.99 -26.20 -34.22
N THR A 124 -28.42 -26.21 -35.48
CA THR A 124 -29.00 -27.37 -36.19
C THR A 124 -28.30 -27.53 -37.52
#